data_AF-A0A0H2Z3Y4-F1
#
_entry.id   AF-A0A0H2Z3Y4-F1
#
_cell.length_a   1.000
_cell.length_b   1.000
_cell.length_c   1.000
_cell.angle_alpha   90.00
_cell.angle_beta   90.00
_cell.angle_gamma   90.00
#
_symmetry.space_group_name_H-M   'P 1'
#
loop_
_entity.id
_entity.type
_entity.pdbx_description
1 polymer ?
#
loop_
_entity_poly.entity_id
_entity_poly.type
_entity_poly.pdbx_seq_one_letter_code
_entity_poly.pdbx_strand_id
1 'polypeptide(L)'
;MKIFYRPSNLSEDPNMSYQKLRWARKNEIVTVYNPGPRYVTLYNLHVDGKVIDGGMVAPFSHRQQSWCKSQGVCEIAWQTLDVYNNVLPAWKVKMNLLQMDVSGLQVKTD
;
A
#
# COMPACT_ATOMS: atom_id res chain seq x y z
N MET A 1 20.45 7.40 -4.90
CA MET A 1 20.76 6.02 -4.47
C MET A 1 20.10 5.80 -3.12
N LYS A 2 19.35 4.70 -2.91
CA LYS A 2 18.65 4.43 -1.64
C LYS A 2 19.20 3.12 -1.07
N ILE A 3 19.79 3.17 0.12
CA ILE A 3 20.46 2.02 0.76
C ILE A 3 19.57 1.51 1.90
N PHE A 4 19.26 0.22 1.89
CA PHE A 4 18.51 -0.45 2.95
C PHE A 4 19.36 -1.58 3.56
N TYR A 5 19.63 -1.53 4.86
CA TYR A 5 20.28 -2.60 5.62
C TYR A 5 19.31 -3.77 5.85
N ARG A 6 19.76 -5.03 5.68
CA ARG A 6 18.94 -6.24 5.81
C ARG A 6 19.61 -7.29 6.71
N PRO A 7 19.08 -7.57 7.91
CA PRO A 7 19.48 -8.72 8.71
C PRO A 7 19.13 -10.04 7.98
N SER A 8 19.95 -11.08 8.16
CA SER A 8 19.81 -12.37 7.47
C SER A 8 18.59 -13.21 7.86
N ASN A 9 17.87 -12.86 8.93
CA ASN A 9 16.89 -13.75 9.58
C ASN A 9 15.44 -13.28 9.47
N LEU A 10 15.00 -12.85 8.28
CA LEU A 10 13.60 -12.51 8.03
C LEU A 10 12.87 -13.75 7.50
N SER A 11 12.15 -14.45 8.39
CA SER A 11 11.42 -15.70 8.11
C SER A 11 10.29 -15.58 7.07
N GLU A 12 9.99 -14.38 6.59
CA GLU A 12 8.89 -14.11 5.66
C GLU A 12 9.41 -13.99 4.22
N ASP A 13 8.65 -14.59 3.28
CA ASP A 13 8.87 -14.43 1.85
C ASP A 13 8.94 -12.92 1.48
N PRO A 14 10.08 -12.47 0.94
CA PRO A 14 10.25 -11.11 0.42
C PRO A 14 9.08 -10.58 -0.41
N ASN A 15 8.44 -11.47 -1.16
CA ASN A 15 7.44 -11.15 -2.16
C ASN A 15 6.02 -11.22 -1.59
N MET A 16 5.83 -11.20 -0.27
CA MET A 16 4.49 -11.22 0.33
C MET A 16 4.18 -10.03 1.23
N SER A 17 5.17 -9.19 1.58
CA SER A 17 4.96 -8.10 2.54
C SER A 17 3.91 -7.07 2.09
N TYR A 18 3.73 -6.86 0.77
CA TYR A 18 2.70 -5.96 0.25
C TYR A 18 1.26 -6.46 0.50
N GLN A 19 1.07 -7.77 0.61
CA GLN A 19 -0.25 -8.39 0.87
C GLN A 19 -0.72 -8.13 2.32
N LYS A 20 0.22 -7.82 3.20
CA LYS A 20 -0.03 -7.52 4.62
C LYS A 20 -0.37 -6.07 4.90
N LEU A 21 -0.32 -5.20 3.89
CA LEU A 21 -0.72 -3.80 4.08
C LEU A 21 -2.17 -3.74 4.57
N ARG A 22 -2.39 -2.88 5.57
CA ARG A 22 -3.72 -2.58 6.12
C ARG A 22 -4.04 -1.12 5.90
N TRP A 23 -5.24 -0.85 5.42
CA TRP A 23 -5.68 0.49 5.08
C TRP A 23 -6.76 0.95 6.06
N ALA A 24 -6.70 2.21 6.44
CA ALA A 24 -7.74 2.87 7.20
C ALA A 24 -8.02 4.24 6.59
N ARG A 25 -9.27 4.68 6.70
CA ARG A 25 -9.71 5.99 6.25
C ARG A 25 -10.52 6.67 7.35
N LYS A 26 -10.23 7.95 7.55
CA LYS A 26 -11.01 8.89 8.34
C LYS A 26 -11.15 10.18 7.55
N ASN A 27 -12.32 10.38 6.94
CA ASN A 27 -12.61 11.47 6.00
C ASN A 27 -11.59 11.49 4.84
N GLU A 28 -10.90 12.60 4.61
CA GLU A 28 -9.87 12.76 3.59
C GLU A 28 -8.57 11.99 3.89
N ILE A 29 -8.35 11.65 5.16
CA ILE A 29 -7.10 11.06 5.62
C ILE A 29 -7.12 9.54 5.45
N VAL A 30 -6.11 9.03 4.76
CA VAL A 30 -5.83 7.61 4.60
C VAL A 30 -4.57 7.27 5.35
N THR A 31 -4.63 6.21 6.13
CA THR A 31 -3.46 5.61 6.77
C THR A 31 -3.23 4.21 6.19
N VAL A 32 -2.03 3.96 5.68
CA VAL A 32 -1.57 2.64 5.27
C VAL A 32 -0.54 2.13 6.28
N TYR A 33 -0.84 1.00 6.89
CA TYR A 33 0.00 0.32 7.87
C TYR A 33 0.76 -0.81 7.20
N ASN A 34 2.04 -0.92 7.54
CA ASN A 34 2.90 -2.01 7.15
C ASN A 34 3.35 -2.77 8.41
N PRO A 35 2.65 -3.84 8.79
CA PRO A 35 3.05 -4.68 9.90
C PRO A 35 4.25 -5.59 9.55
N GLY A 36 4.67 -5.62 8.28
CA GLY A 36 5.76 -6.45 7.81
C GLY A 36 7.15 -5.85 8.08
N PRO A 37 8.20 -6.67 8.03
CA PRO A 37 9.57 -6.25 8.30
C PRO A 37 10.28 -5.60 7.09
N ARG A 38 9.58 -5.35 5.98
CA ARG A 38 10.17 -4.87 4.71
C ARG A 38 9.48 -3.61 4.23
N TYR A 39 10.24 -2.74 3.56
CA TYR A 39 9.66 -1.60 2.86
C TYR A 39 8.74 -2.09 1.73
N VAL A 40 7.58 -1.45 1.61
CA VAL A 40 6.67 -1.66 0.48
C VAL A 40 6.60 -0.37 -0.32
N THR A 41 6.79 -0.45 -1.63
CA THR A 41 6.65 0.69 -2.55
C THR A 41 5.23 0.68 -3.12
N LEU A 42 4.53 1.81 -2.99
CA LEU A 42 3.23 2.02 -3.61
C LEU A 42 3.45 2.58 -5.02
N TYR A 43 3.79 1.69 -5.94
CA TYR A 43 4.06 2.01 -7.35
C TYR A 43 2.75 2.14 -8.12
N ASN A 44 2.70 3.02 -9.14
CA ASN A 44 1.49 3.30 -9.92
C ASN A 44 0.24 3.46 -9.02
N LEU A 45 0.33 4.31 -8.00
CA LEU A 45 -0.78 4.54 -7.08
C LEU A 45 -1.86 5.39 -7.76
N HIS A 46 -3.06 4.85 -7.87
CA HIS A 46 -4.26 5.55 -8.31
C HIS A 46 -5.20 5.75 -7.12
N VAL A 47 -5.72 6.98 -6.98
CA VAL A 47 -6.77 7.30 -6.02
C VAL A 47 -7.91 7.97 -6.76
N ASP A 48 -9.09 7.35 -6.71
CA ASP A 48 -10.27 7.74 -7.48
C ASP A 48 -9.94 7.98 -8.98
N GLY A 49 -9.11 7.09 -9.54
CA GLY A 49 -8.65 7.13 -10.93
C GLY A 49 -7.48 8.06 -11.22
N LYS A 50 -7.09 8.94 -10.29
CA LYS A 50 -5.96 9.87 -10.47
C LYS A 50 -4.65 9.25 -10.02
N VAL A 51 -3.62 9.31 -10.86
CA VAL A 51 -2.26 8.91 -10.52
C VAL A 51 -1.69 9.89 -9.51
N ILE A 52 -1.11 9.37 -8.43
CA ILE A 52 -0.43 10.16 -7.39
C ILE A 52 0.88 9.50 -6.98
N ASP A 53 1.79 10.26 -6.36
CA ASP A 53 3.00 9.68 -5.77
C ASP A 53 2.67 8.95 -4.46
N GLY A 54 2.69 7.62 -4.54
CA GLY A 54 2.47 6.73 -3.39
C GLY A 54 3.70 6.55 -2.50
N GLY A 55 4.91 6.82 -2.99
CA GLY A 55 6.19 6.56 -2.31
C GLY A 55 6.29 5.20 -1.64
N MET A 56 6.88 5.14 -0.44
CA MET A 56 7.10 3.89 0.30
C MET A 56 6.47 3.92 1.69
N VAL A 57 6.19 2.73 2.23
CA VAL A 57 5.77 2.49 3.61
C VAL A 57 6.86 1.71 4.33
N ALA A 58 7.37 2.25 5.43
CA ALA A 58 8.46 1.66 6.19
C ALA A 58 8.02 0.40 6.97
N PRO A 59 8.95 -0.52 7.29
CA PRO A 59 8.69 -1.66 8.16
C PRO A 59 8.09 -1.24 9.51
N PHE A 60 7.15 -2.04 10.02
CA PHE A 60 6.51 -1.84 11.33
C PHE A 60 6.01 -0.40 11.58
N SER A 61 5.59 0.27 10.51
CA SER A 61 5.26 1.68 10.51
C SER A 61 3.98 1.93 9.72
N HIS A 62 3.59 3.19 9.63
CA HIS A 62 2.46 3.62 8.83
C HIS A 62 2.79 4.90 8.08
N ARG A 63 2.06 5.15 7.01
CA ARG A 63 2.07 6.42 6.29
C ARG A 63 0.66 6.98 6.26
N GLN A 64 0.56 8.28 6.50
CA GLN A 64 -0.70 9.01 6.50
C GLN A 64 -0.66 10.12 5.45
N GLN A 65 -1.73 10.23 4.66
CA GLN A 65 -1.86 11.22 3.59
C GLN A 65 -3.33 11.60 3.37
N SER A 66 -3.55 12.82 2.87
CA SER A 66 -4.88 13.32 2.49
C SER A 66 -5.21 12.94 1.04
N TRP A 67 -5.27 11.65 0.74
CA TRP A 67 -5.46 11.15 -0.63
C TRP A 67 -6.93 11.13 -1.07
N CYS A 68 -7.86 10.92 -0.14
CA CYS A 68 -9.27 10.79 -0.46
C CYS A 68 -9.99 12.13 -0.31
N LYS A 69 -11.16 12.26 -0.94
CA LYS A 69 -12.08 13.37 -0.66
C LYS A 69 -12.71 13.19 0.73
N SER A 70 -13.29 14.24 1.30
CA SER A 70 -14.04 14.18 2.57
C SER A 70 -15.45 13.59 2.42
N GLN A 71 -15.80 13.05 1.25
CA GLN A 71 -17.11 12.44 0.95
C GLN A 71 -16.97 11.24 0.01
N GLY A 72 -17.99 10.37 -0.01
CA GLY A 72 -18.09 9.23 -0.92
C GLY A 72 -17.14 8.07 -0.63
N VAL A 73 -17.24 7.01 -1.43
CA VAL A 73 -16.29 5.88 -1.44
C VAL A 73 -14.99 6.35 -2.08
N CYS A 74 -13.85 5.99 -1.48
CA CYS A 74 -12.53 6.22 -2.03
C CYS A 74 -11.98 4.90 -2.54
N GLU A 75 -11.66 4.83 -3.83
CA GLU A 75 -11.02 3.68 -4.45
C GLU A 75 -9.52 3.94 -4.58
N ILE A 76 -8.71 3.09 -3.96
CA ILE A 76 -7.26 3.13 -4.05
C ILE A 76 -6.80 1.86 -4.74
N ALA A 77 -6.05 2.01 -5.82
CA ALA A 77 -5.40 0.92 -6.53
C ALA A 77 -3.90 1.18 -6.62
N TRP A 78 -3.08 0.15 -6.43
CA TRP A 78 -1.62 0.26 -6.48
C TRP A 78 -0.99 -1.01 -7.00
N GLN A 79 0.22 -0.88 -7.53
CA GLN A 79 1.14 -1.98 -7.74
C GLN A 79 2.29 -1.85 -6.74
N THR A 80 3.09 -2.90 -6.64
CA THR A 80 4.35 -2.86 -5.89
C THR A 80 5.46 -3.38 -6.78
N LEU A 81 6.69 -3.26 -6.29
CA LEU A 81 7.87 -3.87 -6.88
C LEU A 81 8.31 -5.06 -6.03
N ASP A 82 8.79 -6.12 -6.68
CA ASP A 82 9.50 -7.21 -6.01
C ASP A 82 10.95 -6.81 -5.67
N VAL A 83 11.73 -7.74 -5.12
CA VAL A 83 13.14 -7.50 -4.77
C VAL A 83 14.08 -7.29 -5.97
N TYR A 84 13.61 -7.60 -7.18
CA TYR A 84 14.33 -7.43 -8.44
C TYR A 84 13.80 -6.23 -9.24
N ASN A 85 12.96 -5.38 -8.63
CA ASN A 85 12.30 -4.23 -9.25
C ASN A 85 11.28 -4.57 -10.36
N ASN A 86 10.79 -5.81 -10.45
CA ASN A 86 9.69 -6.13 -11.34
C ASN A 86 8.37 -5.63 -10.77
N VAL A 87 7.49 -5.13 -11.64
CA VAL A 87 6.14 -4.70 -11.26
C VAL A 87 5.26 -5.92 -11.00
N LEU A 88 4.66 -5.98 -9.82
CA LEU A 88 3.73 -7.04 -9.42
C LEU A 88 2.27 -6.69 -9.79
N PRO A 89 1.36 -7.68 -9.79
CA PRO A 89 -0.06 -7.46 -10.07
C PRO A 89 -0.67 -6.35 -9.19
N ALA A 90 -1.65 -5.63 -9.75
CA ALA A 90 -2.30 -4.55 -9.03
C ALA A 90 -3.19 -5.05 -7.89
N TRP A 91 -3.30 -4.24 -6.85
CA TRP A 91 -4.15 -4.42 -5.69
C TRP A 91 -5.11 -3.23 -5.58
N LYS A 92 -6.27 -3.46 -4.97
CA LYS A 92 -7.28 -2.42 -4.75
C LYS A 92 -7.93 -2.52 -3.38
N VAL A 93 -8.31 -1.37 -2.84
CA VAL A 93 -9.23 -1.22 -1.69
C VAL A 93 -10.31 -0.21 -2.03
N LYS A 94 -11.51 -0.43 -1.48
CA LYS A 94 -12.59 0.55 -1.47
C LYS A 94 -12.90 0.89 -0.02
N MET A 95 -12.86 2.16 0.34
CA MET A 95 -13.04 2.60 1.72
C MET A 95 -14.13 3.66 1.83
N ASN A 96 -15.05 3.48 2.77
CA ASN A 96 -15.99 4.51 3.19
C ASN A 96 -15.30 5.58 4.06
N LEU A 97 -16.03 6.62 4.44
CA LEU A 97 -15.50 7.77 5.19
C LEU A 97 -14.89 7.42 6.54
N LEU A 98 -15.39 6.36 7.17
CA LEU A 98 -14.83 5.81 8.39
C LEU A 98 -14.71 4.30 8.22
N GLN A 99 -13.49 3.84 7.95
CA GLN A 99 -13.22 2.42 7.79
C GLN A 99 -11.83 2.09 8.31
N MET A 100 -11.71 0.96 8.99
CA MET A 100 -10.47 0.51 9.60
C MET A 100 -10.13 -0.89 9.10
N ASP A 101 -8.84 -1.22 9.13
CA ASP A 101 -8.29 -2.55 8.87
C ASP A 101 -8.77 -3.20 7.55
N VAL A 102 -8.73 -2.42 6.46
CA VAL A 102 -9.09 -2.91 5.13
C VAL A 102 -7.88 -3.55 4.48
N SER A 103 -8.02 -4.82 4.10
CA SER A 103 -7.02 -5.55 3.32
C SER A 103 -7.23 -5.30 1.84
N GLY A 104 -6.13 -5.21 1.08
CA GLY A 104 -6.21 -5.14 -0.37
C GLY A 104 -6.73 -6.43 -1.00
N LEU A 105 -7.33 -6.29 -2.17
CA LEU A 105 -7.70 -7.40 -3.04
C LEU A 105 -6.89 -7.30 -4.33
N GLN A 106 -6.34 -8.42 -4.80
CA GLN A 106 -5.68 -8.46 -6.10
C GLN A 106 -6.71 -8.18 -7.20
N VAL A 107 -6.37 -7.29 -8.13
CA VAL A 107 -7.15 -7.02 -9.33
C VAL A 107 -6.96 -8.20 -10.27
N LYS A 108 -8.05 -8.88 -10.65
CA LYS A 108 -8.01 -9.87 -11.72
C LYS A 108 -7.76 -9.13 -13.03
N THR A 109 -6.71 -9.51 -13.74
CA THR A 109 -6.52 -9.13 -15.15
C THR A 109 -7.37 -10.10 -15.97
N ASP A 110 -8.38 -9.58 -16.65
CA ASP A 110 -9.14 -10.30 -17.67
C ASP A 110 -8.27 -10.58 -18.92
#